data_AF-A0A7C0ULR7-F1
#
_entry.id   AF-A0A7C0ULR7-F1
#
_cell.length_a   1.000
_cell.length_b   1.000
_cell.length_c   1.000
_cell.angle_alpha   90.00
_cell.angle_beta   90.00
_cell.angle_gamma   90.00
#
_symmetry.space_group_name_H-M   'P 1'
#
loop_
_entity.id
_entity.type
_entity.pdbx_description
1 polymer ?
#
loop_
_entity_poly.entity_id
_entity_poly.type
_entity_poly.pdbx_seq_one_letter_code
_entity_poly.pdbx_strand_id
1 'polypeptide(L)' 'MYFVYILGCADKSFYVGCTNNLEKRLKQHNDSKWNAHYTKIRRPIILRYSEEFKTLIEARKREREIKGWRREKKLNLIK' A
#
# COMPACT_ATOMS: atom_id res chain seq x y z
N MET A 1 5.45 -11.51 10.97
CA MET A 1 4.37 -10.50 10.95
C MET A 1 4.17 -10.00 9.53
N TYR A 2 2.97 -9.59 9.19
CA TYR A 2 2.59 -9.11 7.85
C TYR A 2 1.92 -7.75 7.96
N PHE A 3 2.10 -6.92 6.95
CA PHE A 3 1.58 -5.57 6.89
C PHE A 3 0.66 -5.40 5.70
N VAL A 4 -0.47 -4.74 5.89
CA VAL A 4 -1.26 -4.14 4.82
C VAL A 4 -0.96 -2.65 4.81
N TYR A 5 -0.74 -2.07 3.65
CA TYR A 5 -0.39 -0.66 3.52
C TYR A 5 -1.16 0.02 2.40
N ILE A 6 -1.35 1.32 2.56
CA ILE A 6 -1.87 2.21 1.52
C ILE A 6 -0.80 3.23 1.19
N LEU A 7 -0.45 3.32 -0.09
CA LEU A 7 0.43 4.35 -0.63
C LEU A 7 -0.39 5.37 -1.40
N GLY A 8 -0.12 6.65 -1.15
CA GLY A 8 -0.61 7.75 -1.97
C GLY A 8 0.40 8.08 -3.06
N CYS A 9 -0.06 8.12 -4.30
CA CYS A 9 0.72 8.53 -5.46
C CYS A 9 0.48 10.02 -5.80
N ALA A 10 1.36 10.61 -6.60
CA ALA A 10 1.29 12.03 -6.99
C ALA A 10 0.01 12.42 -7.74
N ASP A 11 -0.56 11.48 -8.50
CA ASP A 11 -1.81 11.61 -9.24
C ASP A 11 -3.07 11.49 -8.37
N LYS A 12 -2.90 11.54 -7.04
CA LYS A 12 -3.93 11.33 -6.04
C LYS A 12 -4.52 9.90 -6.05
N SER A 13 -3.94 8.94 -6.77
CA SER A 13 -4.37 7.54 -6.69
C SER A 13 -3.88 6.86 -5.41
N PHE A 14 -4.56 5.78 -5.04
CA PHE A 14 -4.19 4.94 -3.89
C PHE A 14 -3.76 3.56 -4.37
N TYR A 15 -2.59 3.13 -3.93
CA TYR A 15 -2.12 1.76 -4.09
C TYR A 15 -2.29 1.02 -2.76
N VAL A 16 -2.86 -0.18 -2.80
CA VAL A 16 -3.07 -1.03 -1.63
C VAL A 16 -2.34 -2.34 -1.85
N GLY A 17 -1.51 -2.73 -0.89
CA GLY A 17 -0.74 -3.96 -0.96
C GLY A 17 -0.51 -4.57 0.41
N CYS A 18 -0.02 -5.80 0.43
CA CYS A 18 0.51 -6.44 1.64
C CYS A 18 1.97 -6.87 1.45
N THR A 19 2.71 -7.00 2.55
CA THR A 19 4.12 -7.41 2.58
C THR A 19 4.50 -7.95 3.96
N ASN A 20 5.53 -8.78 4.06
CA ASN A 20 6.13 -9.16 5.35
C ASN A 20 7.26 -8.21 5.78
N ASN A 21 7.65 -7.27 4.92
CA ASN A 21 8.65 -6.25 5.21
C ASN A 21 8.24 -4.93 4.54
N LEU A 22 7.71 -4.00 5.34
CA LEU A 22 7.17 -2.72 4.86
C LEU A 22 8.27 -1.78 4.38
N GLU A 23 9.34 -1.64 5.15
CA GLU A 23 10.45 -0.73 4.86
C GLU A 23 11.16 -1.08 3.54
N LYS A 24 11.50 -2.37 3.35
CA LYS A 24 12.08 -2.87 2.10
C LYS A 24 11.15 -2.61 0.91
N ARG A 25 9.84 -2.75 1.11
CA ARG A 25 8.82 -2.54 0.06
C ARG A 25 8.69 -1.07 -0.32
N LEU A 26 8.68 -0.15 0.66
CA LEU A 26 8.68 1.29 0.43
C LEU A 26 9.94 1.73 -0.31
N LYS A 27 11.09 1.24 0.12
CA LYS A 27 12.37 1.47 -0.57
C LYS A 27 12.32 0.98 -2.01
N GLN A 28 11.79 -0.22 -2.26
CA GLN A 28 11.59 -0.70 -3.63
C GLN A 28 10.69 0.21 -4.47
N HIS A 29 9.56 0.67 -3.92
CA HIS A 29 8.64 1.55 -4.64
C HIS A 29 9.31 2.90 -5.00
N ASN A 30 10.12 3.47 -4.11
CA ASN A 30 10.81 4.74 -4.31
C ASN A 30 12.12 4.64 -5.11
N ASP A 31 12.87 3.54 -4.99
CA ASP A 31 14.22 3.42 -5.58
C ASP A 31 14.26 2.57 -6.85
N SER A 32 13.37 1.60 -7.03
CA SER A 32 13.64 0.55 -8.02
C SER A 32 13.33 0.96 -9.48
N LYS A 33 14.30 0.66 -10.37
CA LYS A 33 14.17 0.74 -11.84
C LYS A 33 13.30 -0.39 -12.43
N TRP A 34 13.02 -1.47 -11.68
CA TRP A 34 12.53 -2.74 -12.25
C TRP A 34 11.27 -3.36 -11.61
N ASN A 35 10.91 -3.05 -10.35
CA ASN A 35 9.90 -3.86 -9.61
C ASN A 35 8.72 -3.06 -9.01
N ALA A 36 8.22 -2.07 -9.76
CA ALA A 36 7.03 -1.31 -9.38
C ALA A 36 6.41 -0.55 -10.56
N HIS A 37 6.17 -1.20 -11.71
CA HIS A 37 5.69 -0.54 -12.94
C HIS A 37 4.54 0.46 -12.72
N TYR A 38 3.56 0.12 -11.88
CA TYR A 38 2.41 0.97 -11.61
C TYR A 38 2.75 2.24 -10.81
N THR A 39 3.63 2.15 -9.81
CA THR A 39 3.95 3.28 -8.93
C THR A 39 5.20 4.06 -9.37
N LYS A 40 6.08 3.45 -10.18
CA LYS A 40 7.32 4.05 -10.71
C LYS A 40 7.04 5.34 -11.50
N ILE A 41 5.93 5.40 -12.22
CA ILE A 41 5.52 6.55 -13.06
C ILE A 41 4.74 7.59 -12.24
N ARG A 42 4.29 7.25 -11.02
CA ARG A 42 3.36 8.06 -10.21
C ARG A 42 4.00 8.55 -8.90
N ARG A 43 5.32 8.70 -8.91
CA ARG A 43 6.12 9.21 -7.78
C ARG A 43 5.88 10.71 -7.57
N PRO A 44 6.00 11.23 -6.33
CA PRO A 44 6.40 10.53 -5.11
C PRO A 44 5.33 9.59 -4.55
N ILE A 45 5.77 8.50 -3.93
CA ILE A 45 4.92 7.50 -3.29
C ILE A 45 5.06 7.69 -1.77
N ILE A 46 3.97 8.13 -1.15
CA ILE A 46 3.93 8.45 0.29
C ILE A 46 3.18 7.33 1.00
N LEU A 47 3.77 6.74 2.05
CA LEU A 47 3.03 5.85 2.93
C LEU A 47 1.94 6.67 3.64
N ARG A 48 0.69 6.26 3.45
CA ARG A 48 -0.49 6.93 4.00
C ARG A 48 -1.12 6.16 5.15
N TYR A 49 -0.97 4.84 5.16
CA TYR A 49 -1.51 3.96 6.18
C TYR A 49 -0.74 2.63 6.20
N SER A 50 -0.59 2.04 7.38
CA SER A 50 -0.12 0.66 7.55
C SER A 50 -0.79 -0.01 8.74
N GLU A 51 -1.13 -1.28 8.59
CA GLU A 51 -1.76 -2.12 9.61
C GLU A 51 -1.05 -3.46 9.69
N GLU A 52 -0.84 -3.95 10.90
CA GLU A 52 -0.06 -5.15 11.17
C GLU A 52 -0.95 -6.35 11.50
N PHE A 53 -0.58 -7.52 10.98
CA PHE A 53 -1.30 -8.79 11.10
C PHE A 53 -0.35 -9.92 11.43
N LYS A 54 -0.81 -10.89 12.23
CA LYS A 54 -0.02 -12.06 12.61
C LYS A 54 0.20 -12.99 11.43
N THR A 55 -0.81 -13.15 10.57
CA THR A 55 -0.77 -14.08 9.43
C THR A 55 -0.92 -13.40 8.07
N LEU A 56 -0.40 -14.02 7.01
CA LEU A 56 -0.57 -13.56 5.63
C LEU A 56 -2.04 -13.62 5.19
N ILE A 57 -2.80 -14.58 5.72
CA ILE A 57 -4.21 -14.79 5.37
C ILE A 57 -5.05 -13.59 5.84
N GLU A 58 -4.85 -13.16 7.09
CA GLU A 58 -5.51 -11.97 7.63
C GLU A 58 -5.14 -10.72 6.83
N ALA A 59 -3.84 -10.52 6.56
CA ALA A 59 -3.37 -9.40 5.76
C ALA A 59 -3.99 -9.39 4.35
N ARG A 60 -4.07 -10.53 3.67
CA ARG A 60 -4.70 -10.64 2.34
C ARG A 60 -6.22 -10.41 2.37
N LYS A 61 -6.90 -10.89 3.42
CA LYS A 61 -8.33 -10.64 3.62
C LYS A 61 -8.59 -9.13 3.75
N ARG A 62 -7.80 -8.45 4.57
CA ARG A 62 -7.86 -7.00 4.75
C ARG A 62 -7.49 -6.23 3.48
N GLU A 63 -6.43 -6.64 2.78
CA GLU A 63 -6.03 -6.06 1.50
C GLU A 63 -7.18 -6.10 0.48
N ARG A 64 -7.85 -7.26 0.34
CA ARG A 64 -8.99 -7.43 -0.57
C ARG A 64 -10.15 -6.52 -0.18
N GLU A 65 -10.44 -6.44 1.12
CA GLU A 65 -11.48 -5.57 1.66
C GLU A 65 -11.22 -4.10 1.28
N ILE A 66 -10.02 -3.59 1.60
CA ILE A 66 -9.64 -2.21 1.31
C ILE A 66 -9.61 -1.96 -0.20
N LYS A 67 -9.14 -2.89 -1.03
CA LYS A 67 -9.16 -2.73 -2.50
C LYS A 67 -10.57 -2.46 -3.03
N GLY A 68 -11.57 -3.17 -2.54
CA GLY A 68 -12.97 -3.01 -2.92
C GLY A 68 -13.65 -1.73 -2.40
N TRP A 69 -13.01 -0.98 -1.50
CA TRP A 69 -13.61 0.25 -0.98
C TRP A 69 -13.62 1.40 -1.98
N ARG A 70 -14.68 2.21 -1.88
CA ARG A 70 -14.76 3.54 -2.49
C ARG A 70 -13.66 4.46 -1.94
N ARG A 71 -13.31 5.48 -2.72
CA ARG A 71 -12.27 6.46 -2.38
C ARG A 71 -12.50 7.13 -1.03
N GLU A 72 -13.73 7.54 -0.74
CA GLU A 72 -14.11 8.20 0.51
C GLU A 72 -13.81 7.35 1.75
N LYS A 73 -14.14 6.05 1.69
CA LYS A 73 -13.87 5.12 2.78
C LYS A 73 -12.37 4.90 2.99
N LYS A 74 -11.58 4.85 1.90
CA LYS A 74 -10.11 4.82 1.97
C LYS A 74 -9.55 6.10 2.61
N LEU A 75 -10.08 7.27 2.25
CA LEU A 75 -9.68 8.55 2.84
C LEU A 75 -9.96 8.62 4.33
N ASN A 76 -11.11 8.10 4.79
CA ASN A 76 -11.43 8.04 6.21
C ASN A 76 -10.53 7.09 7.00
N LEU A 77 -10.00 6.03 6.37
CA LEU A 77 -9.04 5.12 7.01
C LEU A 77 -7.63 5.72 7.14
N ILE A 78 -7.28 6.62 6.22
CA ILE A 78 -5.95 7.27 6.13
C ILE A 78 -5.88 8.55 6.98
N LYS A 79 -7.00 9.00 7.54
CA LYS A 79 -7.09 10.23 8.35
C LYS A 79 -6.21 10.16 9.59
#